data_AF-A0A1E1X0J9-F1
#
_entry.id   AF-A0A1E1X0J9-F1
#
_cell.length_a   1.000
_cell.length_b   1.000
_cell.length_c   1.000
_cell.angle_alpha   90.00
_cell.angle_beta   90.00
_cell.angle_gamma   90.00
#
_symmetry.space_group_name_H-M   'P 1'
#
loop_
_entity.id
_entity.type
_entity.pdbx_description
1 polymer ?
#
loop_
_entity_poly.entity_id
_entity_poly.type
_entity_poly.pdbx_seq_one_letter_code
_entity_poly.pdbx_strand_id
1 'polypeptide(L)'
;MVSVIALCSTVALLVGLSVASDEAGSSPQGPGDVAKRFEEMEQTCFQEALLTPEEIRTVVSVRQRATQEVGSRNVNQQIDFLEYIDRYAPSTEIAQGIRSKWNAFIVCVGREAAKLVPRP
;
A
#
# COMPACT_ATOMS: atom_id res chain seq x y z
N MET A 1 34.19 60.20 -6.55
CA MET A 1 34.27 59.06 -7.49
C MET A 1 32.85 58.67 -7.88
N VAL A 2 32.54 58.85 -9.16
CA VAL A 2 31.59 58.13 -10.06
C VAL A 2 31.30 56.70 -9.55
N SER A 3 30.13 56.05 -9.58
CA SER A 3 28.86 56.20 -10.33
C SER A 3 27.73 55.41 -9.66
N VAL A 4 26.49 55.81 -9.95
CA VAL A 4 25.23 55.07 -9.80
C VAL A 4 25.19 53.91 -10.83
N ILE A 5 24.44 52.83 -10.56
CA ILE A 5 23.42 52.18 -11.45
C ILE A 5 23.28 50.66 -11.25
N ALA A 6 22.00 50.29 -11.10
CA ALA A 6 21.29 49.07 -11.52
C ALA A 6 21.41 47.75 -10.72
N LEU A 7 20.29 47.45 -10.05
CA LEU A 7 19.66 46.13 -10.04
C LEU A 7 19.66 45.51 -11.45
N CYS A 8 19.96 44.22 -11.55
CA CYS A 8 19.34 43.32 -12.53
C CYS A 8 19.44 41.88 -12.02
N SER A 9 18.38 41.43 -11.34
CA SER A 9 18.07 40.03 -11.09
C SER A 9 17.93 39.30 -12.42
N THR A 10 18.75 38.30 -12.68
CA THR A 10 18.54 37.35 -13.79
C THR A 10 18.07 36.03 -13.22
N VAL A 11 16.74 35.92 -13.07
CA VAL A 11 16.04 34.64 -12.96
C VAL A 11 16.03 34.02 -14.35
N ALA A 12 16.96 33.09 -14.61
CA ALA A 12 16.93 32.30 -15.82
C ALA A 12 15.91 31.15 -15.63
N LEU A 13 14.66 31.44 -15.95
CA LEU A 13 13.64 30.43 -16.27
C LEU A 13 14.00 29.80 -17.62
N LEU A 14 14.50 28.57 -17.60
CA LEU A 14 14.54 27.69 -18.78
C LEU A 14 13.48 26.60 -18.60
N VAL A 15 12.31 26.86 -19.17
CA VAL A 15 11.27 25.87 -19.42
C VAL A 15 11.28 25.55 -20.92
N GLY A 16 11.33 24.26 -21.25
CA GLY A 16 11.16 23.74 -22.62
C GLY A 16 11.91 22.42 -22.81
N LEU A 17 11.42 21.31 -22.24
CA LEU A 17 10.61 20.28 -22.92
C LEU A 17 11.37 19.52 -24.03
N SER A 18 11.93 18.36 -23.69
CA SER A 18 11.32 17.04 -24.00
C SER A 18 12.29 15.95 -24.52
N VAL A 19 12.08 14.78 -23.91
CA VAL A 19 12.41 13.39 -24.32
C VAL A 19 13.88 12.96 -24.34
N ALA A 20 14.30 12.38 -23.22
CA ALA A 20 15.04 11.14 -23.26
C ALA A 20 14.26 10.12 -22.41
N SER A 21 13.65 9.15 -23.09
CA SER A 21 13.13 7.94 -22.46
C SER A 21 14.30 7.22 -21.81
N ASP A 22 14.31 7.15 -20.50
CA ASP A 22 15.11 6.18 -19.77
C ASP A 22 14.16 5.44 -18.83
N GLU A 23 13.76 4.24 -19.29
CA GLU A 23 13.12 3.25 -18.46
C GLU A 23 14.10 2.78 -17.40
N ALA A 24 14.02 3.28 -16.17
CA ALA A 24 14.60 2.58 -15.03
C ALA A 24 14.08 3.14 -13.69
N GLY A 25 13.09 2.45 -13.13
CA GLY A 25 12.82 2.42 -11.69
C GLY A 25 12.50 3.75 -11.03
N SER A 26 11.21 4.15 -11.03
CA SER A 26 10.78 5.14 -10.04
C SER A 26 10.88 4.53 -8.65
N SER A 27 11.98 4.86 -7.96
CA SER A 27 12.05 4.78 -6.51
C SER A 27 10.80 5.47 -5.95
N PRO A 28 10.06 4.86 -5.01
CA PRO A 28 8.89 5.50 -4.42
C PRO A 28 9.30 6.88 -3.88
N GLN A 29 8.63 7.95 -4.31
CA GLN A 29 9.02 9.34 -4.01
C GLN A 29 8.60 9.80 -2.60
N GLY A 30 8.16 8.87 -1.74
CA GLY A 30 7.92 9.11 -0.32
C GLY A 30 7.08 8.02 0.35
N PRO A 31 6.82 8.15 1.65
CA PRO A 31 6.00 7.20 2.41
C PRO A 31 4.58 7.00 1.85
N GLY A 32 4.01 8.05 1.23
CA GLY A 32 2.69 7.99 0.59
C GLY A 32 2.63 7.09 -0.65
N ASP A 33 3.70 7.09 -1.45
CA ASP A 33 3.78 6.22 -2.64
C ASP A 33 3.91 4.75 -2.26
N VAL A 34 4.61 4.48 -1.15
CA VAL A 34 4.72 3.13 -0.60
C VAL A 34 3.36 2.65 -0.12
N ALA A 35 2.63 3.45 0.66
CA ALA A 35 1.29 3.11 1.14
C ALA A 35 0.32 2.82 -0.02
N LYS A 36 0.34 3.66 -1.07
CA LYS A 36 -0.48 3.47 -2.27
C LYS A 36 -0.16 2.15 -3.00
N ARG A 37 1.13 1.81 -3.16
CA ARG A 37 1.54 0.54 -3.78
C ARG A 37 1.06 -0.67 -2.96
N PHE A 38 1.09 -0.57 -1.63
CA PHE A 38 0.54 -1.63 -0.76
C PHE A 38 -0.97 -1.76 -0.92
N GLU A 39 -1.72 -0.66 -0.98
CA GLU A 39 -3.17 -0.69 -1.21
C GLU A 39 -3.53 -1.29 -2.57
N GLU A 40 -2.82 -0.91 -3.64
CA GLU A 40 -3.00 -1.48 -4.97
C GLU A 40 -2.73 -2.99 -4.98
N MET A 41 -1.64 -3.43 -4.33
CA MET A 41 -1.31 -4.83 -4.16
C MET A 41 -2.40 -5.60 -3.41
N GLU A 42 -2.88 -5.08 -2.28
CA GLU A 42 -3.94 -5.74 -1.51
C GLU A 42 -5.22 -5.87 -2.32
N GLN A 43 -5.60 -4.83 -3.08
CA GLN A 43 -6.78 -4.85 -3.93
C GLN A 43 -6.67 -5.91 -5.04
N THR A 44 -5.51 -6.04 -5.68
CA THR A 44 -5.24 -7.12 -6.64
C THR A 44 -5.41 -8.48 -5.99
N CYS A 45 -4.85 -8.67 -4.78
CA CYS A 45 -4.89 -9.96 -4.11
C CYS A 45 -6.27 -10.32 -3.56
N PHE A 46 -7.10 -9.34 -3.18
CA PHE A 46 -8.50 -9.59 -2.86
C PHE A 46 -9.28 -10.13 -4.06
N GLN A 47 -9.04 -9.56 -5.24
CA GLN A 47 -9.68 -10.00 -6.49
C GLN A 47 -9.23 -11.39 -6.90
N GLU A 48 -7.92 -11.68 -6.86
CA GLU A 48 -7.39 -12.99 -7.23
C GLU A 48 -7.86 -14.10 -6.28
N ALA A 49 -7.93 -13.81 -4.98
CA ALA A 49 -8.45 -14.75 -4.00
C ALA A 49 -9.98 -14.86 -4.02
N LEU A 50 -10.67 -14.13 -4.91
CA LEU A 50 -12.12 -14.11 -5.08
C LEU A 50 -12.88 -13.72 -3.80
N LEU A 51 -12.34 -12.80 -3.00
CA LEU A 51 -13.08 -12.25 -1.86
C LEU A 51 -14.23 -11.37 -2.37
N THR A 52 -15.41 -11.56 -1.78
CA THR A 52 -16.57 -10.72 -2.02
C THR A 52 -16.39 -9.33 -1.37
N PRO A 53 -17.15 -8.31 -1.81
CA PRO A 53 -17.08 -6.99 -1.20
C PRO A 53 -17.37 -6.95 0.30
N GLU A 54 -18.25 -7.82 0.81
CA GLU A 54 -18.55 -7.93 2.24
C GLU A 54 -17.37 -8.55 3.02
N GLU A 55 -16.76 -9.59 2.46
CA GLU A 55 -15.57 -10.23 3.05
C GLU A 55 -14.39 -9.26 3.09
N ILE A 56 -14.15 -8.48 2.03
CA ILE A 56 -13.10 -7.43 2.00
C ILE A 56 -13.35 -6.38 3.08
N ARG A 57 -14.58 -5.84 3.16
CA ARG A 57 -14.96 -4.88 4.21
C ARG A 57 -14.75 -5.46 5.61
N THR A 58 -15.02 -6.74 5.79
CA THR A 58 -14.80 -7.44 7.06
C THR A 58 -13.32 -7.54 7.39
N VAL A 59 -12.47 -7.97 6.44
CA VAL A 59 -11.01 -8.04 6.62
C VAL A 59 -10.43 -6.68 7.01
N VAL A 60 -10.80 -5.62 6.29
CA VAL A 60 -10.30 -4.26 6.54
C VAL A 60 -10.76 -3.77 7.92
N SER A 61 -12.03 -3.95 8.27
CA SER A 61 -12.56 -3.49 9.56
C SER A 61 -11.96 -4.25 10.74
N VAL A 62 -11.78 -5.57 10.63
CA VAL A 62 -11.14 -6.40 11.67
C VAL A 62 -9.66 -6.02 11.84
N ARG A 63 -8.94 -5.75 10.74
CA ARG A 63 -7.55 -5.26 10.82
C ARG A 63 -7.45 -3.89 11.48
N GLN A 64 -8.36 -2.96 11.15
CA GLN A 64 -8.42 -1.64 11.79
C GLN A 64 -8.68 -1.78 13.29
N ARG A 65 -9.63 -2.63 13.69
CA ARG A 65 -9.90 -2.94 15.11
C ARG A 65 -8.67 -3.49 15.81
N ALA A 66 -8.04 -4.53 15.27
CA ALA A 66 -6.82 -5.11 15.85
C ALA A 66 -5.70 -4.05 15.98
N THR A 67 -5.54 -3.19 14.97
CA THR A 67 -4.57 -2.10 15.00
C THR A 67 -4.88 -1.08 16.10
N GLN A 68 -6.15 -0.75 16.32
CA GLN A 68 -6.58 0.14 17.40
C GLN A 68 -6.34 -0.48 18.78
N GLU A 69 -6.51 -1.80 18.91
CA GLU A 69 -6.40 -2.51 20.19
C GLU A 69 -4.95 -2.76 20.61
N VAL A 70 -4.07 -3.21 19.70
CA VAL A 70 -2.68 -3.58 20.06
C VAL A 70 -1.61 -2.67 19.43
N GLY A 71 -2.00 -1.76 18.55
CA GLY A 71 -1.09 -0.91 17.79
C GLY A 71 -0.49 -1.62 16.57
N SER A 72 -0.24 -0.86 15.49
CA SER A 72 0.18 -1.39 14.19
C SER A 72 1.47 -2.23 14.22
N ARG A 73 2.38 -1.94 15.15
CA ARG A 73 3.64 -2.68 15.32
C ARG A 73 3.45 -4.06 15.95
N ASN A 74 2.35 -4.28 16.68
CA ASN A 74 2.14 -5.49 17.48
C ASN A 74 1.07 -6.42 16.91
N VAL A 75 0.29 -6.00 15.91
CA VAL A 75 -0.81 -6.79 15.34
C VAL A 75 -0.35 -8.21 14.98
N ASN A 76 0.72 -8.34 14.19
CA ASN A 76 1.21 -9.65 13.74
C ASN A 76 1.89 -10.48 14.84
N GLN A 77 2.13 -9.90 16.02
CA GLN A 77 2.78 -10.58 17.15
C GLN A 77 1.78 -11.06 18.20
N GLN A 78 0.69 -10.30 18.38
CA GLN A 78 -0.27 -10.53 19.47
C GLN A 78 -1.61 -11.09 18.99
N ILE A 79 -1.90 -11.02 17.69
CA ILE A 79 -3.19 -11.40 17.13
C ILE A 79 -3.00 -12.51 16.10
N ASP A 80 -3.65 -13.66 16.33
CA ASP A 80 -3.98 -14.56 15.23
C ASP A 80 -5.14 -13.92 14.45
N PHE A 81 -4.84 -13.45 13.25
CA PHE A 81 -5.80 -12.71 12.44
C PHE A 81 -7.03 -13.55 12.09
N LEU A 82 -6.87 -14.85 11.83
CA LEU A 82 -8.02 -15.71 11.47
C LEU A 82 -8.92 -15.99 12.67
N GLU A 83 -8.35 -16.17 13.86
CA GLU A 83 -9.15 -16.23 15.09
C GLU A 83 -9.89 -14.91 15.37
N TYR A 84 -9.27 -13.77 15.03
CA TYR A 84 -9.91 -12.46 15.13
C TYR A 84 -11.08 -12.30 14.14
N ILE A 85 -10.92 -12.80 12.92
CA ILE A 85 -12.01 -12.86 11.93
C ILE A 85 -13.15 -13.72 12.47
N ASP A 86 -12.87 -14.91 13.00
CA ASP A 86 -13.90 -15.80 13.55
C ASP A 86 -14.69 -15.15 14.71
N ARG A 87 -14.05 -14.27 15.50
CA ARG A 87 -14.68 -13.56 16.61
C ARG A 87 -15.52 -12.36 16.17
N TYR A 88 -15.08 -11.62 15.16
CA TYR A 88 -15.59 -10.28 14.85
C TYR A 88 -16.26 -10.14 13.49
N ALA A 89 -16.24 -11.19 12.65
CA ALA A 89 -17.04 -11.22 11.44
C ALA A 89 -18.54 -11.08 11.77
N PRO A 90 -19.33 -10.44 10.88
CA PRO A 90 -20.75 -10.23 11.11
C PRO A 90 -21.56 -11.54 11.12
N SER A 91 -21.01 -12.62 10.56
CA SER A 91 -21.60 -13.95 10.60
C SER A 91 -20.56 -15.06 10.40
N THR A 92 -20.93 -16.29 10.77
CA THR A 92 -20.12 -17.48 10.54
C THR A 92 -19.86 -17.71 9.06
N GLU A 93 -20.83 -17.45 8.19
CA GLU A 93 -20.69 -17.60 6.74
C GLU A 93 -19.61 -16.68 6.18
N ILE A 94 -19.56 -15.42 6.63
CA ILE A 94 -18.52 -14.47 6.23
C ILE A 94 -17.15 -14.91 6.76
N ALA A 95 -17.07 -15.35 8.03
CA ALA A 95 -15.82 -15.84 8.62
C ALA A 95 -15.25 -17.05 7.83
N GLN A 96 -16.09 -18.05 7.56
CA GLN A 96 -15.70 -19.24 6.78
C GLN A 96 -15.36 -18.88 5.33
N GLY A 97 -16.11 -17.95 4.74
CA GLY A 97 -15.84 -17.41 3.42
C GLY A 97 -14.45 -16.78 3.30
N ILE A 98 -14.03 -15.99 4.29
CA ILE A 98 -12.68 -15.41 4.38
C ILE A 98 -11.64 -16.51 4.62
N ARG A 99 -11.88 -17.39 5.60
CA ARG A 99 -10.94 -18.44 6.01
C ARG A 99 -10.56 -19.36 4.85
N SER A 100 -11.55 -19.77 4.05
CA SER A 100 -11.34 -20.61 2.87
C SER A 100 -10.51 -19.95 1.76
N LYS A 101 -10.52 -18.61 1.68
CA LYS A 101 -9.80 -17.83 0.66
C LYS A 101 -8.48 -17.25 1.14
N TRP A 102 -8.24 -17.25 2.46
CA TRP A 102 -7.10 -16.56 3.07
C TRP A 102 -5.74 -17.05 2.57
N ASN A 103 -5.58 -18.36 2.37
CA ASN A 103 -4.32 -18.89 1.85
C ASN A 103 -4.02 -18.36 0.43
N ALA A 104 -5.03 -18.29 -0.44
CA ALA A 104 -4.85 -17.73 -1.79
C ALA A 104 -4.47 -16.24 -1.73
N PHE A 105 -5.11 -15.48 -0.84
CA PHE A 105 -4.77 -14.08 -0.60
C PHE A 105 -3.31 -13.90 -0.17
N ILE A 106 -2.84 -14.65 0.83
CA ILE A 106 -1.47 -14.57 1.34
C ILE A 106 -0.44 -15.00 0.29
N VAL A 107 -0.72 -16.03 -0.51
CA VAL A 107 0.14 -16.45 -1.63
C VAL A 107 0.26 -15.33 -2.67
N CYS A 108 -0.85 -14.68 -3.04
CA CYS A 108 -0.80 -13.52 -3.93
C CYS A 108 0.04 -12.39 -3.32
N VAL A 109 -0.19 -12.02 -2.06
CA VAL A 109 0.57 -10.95 -1.38
C VAL A 109 2.06 -11.24 -1.40
N GLY A 110 2.48 -12.48 -1.11
CA GLY A 110 3.89 -12.86 -1.17
C GLY A 110 4.49 -12.70 -2.57
N ARG A 111 3.74 -13.09 -3.61
CA ARG A 111 4.17 -12.97 -5.00
C ARG A 111 4.25 -11.50 -5.46
N GLU A 112 3.26 -10.68 -5.11
CA GLU A 112 3.27 -9.26 -5.46
C GLU A 112 4.35 -8.49 -4.68
N ALA A 113 4.53 -8.77 -3.39
CA ALA A 113 5.57 -8.16 -2.57
C ALA A 113 6.98 -8.49 -3.10
N ALA A 114 7.19 -9.70 -3.63
CA ALA A 114 8.46 -10.09 -4.24
C ALA A 114 8.82 -9.25 -5.49
N LYS A 115 7.84 -8.62 -6.15
CA LYS A 115 8.09 -7.69 -7.27
C LYS A 115 8.62 -6.34 -6.79
N LEU A 116 8.41 -6.00 -5.52
CA LEU A 116 8.84 -4.73 -4.93
C LEU A 116 10.27 -4.79 -4.39
N VAL A 117 10.86 -5.98 -4.26
CA VAL A 117 12.25 -6.16 -3.83
C VAL A 117 13.18 -6.14 -5.05
N PRO A 118 14.16 -5.24 -5.13
CA PRO A 118 15.17 -5.26 -6.18
C PRO A 118 15.91 -6.60 -6.19
N ARG A 119 16.03 -7.24 -7.34
CA ARG A 119 16.89 -8.42 -7.49
C ARG A 119 18.36 -7.97 -7.48
N PRO A 120 19.26 -8.74 -6.84
CA PRO A 120 20.69 -8.46 -6.87
C PRO A 120 21.28 -8.55 -8.28
#